data_AF-A0A257YTY8-F1
#
_entry.id   AF-A0A257YTY8-F1
#
_cell.length_a   1.000
_cell.length_b   1.000
_cell.length_c   1.000
_cell.angle_alpha   90.00
_cell.angle_beta   90.00
_cell.angle_gamma   90.00
#
_symmetry.space_group_name_H-M   'P 1'
#
loop_
_entity.id
_entity.type
_entity.pdbx_description
1 polymer ?
#
loop_
_entity_poly.entity_id
_entity_poly.type
_entity_poly.pdbx_seq_one_letter_code
_entity_poly.pdbx_strand_id
1 'polypeptide(L)'
;MGAALLLLHLFWVRIAGLLFAVFFGLGFSPAIETLPMALLRSDQLLPFLIVGTGFGFALACVAFAMSVVAIPMIVDRDISVVEAIVTSFRVTLLNWRAMALWAGLIVVFTAMALVPFFLGLALVLPLVGHATWHAYRDLVR
;
A
#
# COMPACT_ATOMS: atom_id res chain seq x y z
N MET A 1 16.15 -2.72 -0.41
CA MET A 1 14.72 -2.39 -0.21
C MET A 1 13.97 -2.14 -1.51
N GLY A 2 14.43 -1.23 -2.38
CA GLY A 2 13.71 -0.88 -3.62
C GLY A 2 13.34 -2.09 -4.49
N ALA A 3 14.26 -3.03 -4.72
CA ALA A 3 13.97 -4.26 -5.47
C ALA A 3 12.85 -5.12 -4.85
N ALA A 4 12.79 -5.24 -3.52
CA ALA A 4 11.75 -6.02 -2.84
C ALA A 4 10.37 -5.38 -3.01
N LEU A 5 10.27 -4.05 -2.85
CA LEU A 5 9.03 -3.31 -3.07
C LEU A 5 8.62 -3.30 -4.54
N LEU A 6 9.59 -3.25 -5.47
CA LEU A 6 9.34 -3.37 -6.90
C LEU A 6 8.75 -4.73 -7.26
N LEU A 7 9.30 -5.83 -6.72
CA LEU A 7 8.75 -7.18 -6.94
C LEU A 7 7.32 -7.29 -6.42
N LEU A 8 7.05 -6.73 -5.23
CA LEU A 8 5.69 -6.68 -4.68
C LEU A 8 4.74 -5.85 -5.56
N HIS A 9 5.22 -4.73 -6.10
CA HIS A 9 4.45 -3.90 -7.04
C HIS A 9 4.18 -4.61 -8.37
N LEU A 10 5.16 -5.30 -8.95
CA LEU A 10 4.97 -6.10 -10.15
C LEU A 10 3.97 -7.22 -9.92
N PHE A 11 4.02 -7.86 -8.75
CA PHE A 11 3.05 -8.86 -8.33
C PHE A 11 1.63 -8.26 -8.22
N TRP A 12 1.50 -7.07 -7.63
CA TRP A 12 0.23 -6.34 -7.58
C TRP A 12 -0.34 -6.05 -8.97
N VAL A 13 0.48 -5.50 -9.89
CA VAL A 13 0.06 -5.22 -11.28
C VAL A 13 -0.45 -6.48 -11.97
N ARG A 14 0.23 -7.62 -11.76
CA ARG A 14 -0.21 -8.92 -12.30
C ARG A 14 -1.54 -9.36 -11.72
N ILE A 15 -1.74 -9.28 -10.40
CA ILE A 15 -3.02 -9.60 -9.77
C ILE A 15 -4.12 -8.67 -10.27
N ALA A 16 -3.88 -7.37 -10.37
CA ALA A 16 -4.87 -6.40 -10.84
C ALA A 16 -5.34 -6.74 -12.26
N GLY A 17 -4.41 -7.06 -13.18
CA GLY A 17 -4.75 -7.49 -14.53
C GLY A 17 -5.52 -8.80 -14.59
N LEU A 18 -5.14 -9.79 -13.76
CA LEU A 18 -5.85 -11.08 -13.67
C LEU A 18 -7.26 -10.91 -13.11
N LEU A 19 -7.44 -10.12 -12.05
CA LEU A 19 -8.76 -9.82 -11.50
C LEU A 19 -9.63 -9.13 -12.54
N PHE A 20 -9.09 -8.14 -13.25
CA PHE A 20 -9.82 -7.49 -14.33
C PHE A 20 -10.26 -8.50 -15.41
N ALA A 21 -9.36 -9.38 -15.85
CA ALA A 21 -9.66 -10.42 -16.84
C ALA A 21 -10.69 -11.44 -16.34
N VAL A 22 -10.68 -11.80 -15.05
CA VAL A 22 -11.64 -12.74 -14.45
C VAL A 22 -13.05 -12.15 -14.40
N PHE A 23 -13.18 -10.88 -14.04
CA PHE A 23 -14.49 -10.24 -13.89
C PHE A 23 -15.08 -9.73 -15.21
N PHE A 24 -14.26 -9.17 -16.10
CA PHE A 24 -14.74 -8.56 -17.34
C PHE A 24 -14.48 -9.41 -18.59
N GLY A 25 -13.58 -10.40 -18.51
CA GLY A 25 -13.19 -11.24 -19.64
C GLY A 25 -12.11 -10.59 -20.53
N LEU A 26 -11.44 -11.43 -21.33
CA LEU A 26 -10.36 -10.98 -22.23
C LEU A 26 -10.84 -10.15 -23.43
N GLY A 27 -12.14 -10.19 -23.74
CA GLY A 27 -12.76 -9.44 -24.84
C GLY A 27 -13.28 -8.06 -24.44
N PHE A 28 -13.22 -7.70 -23.15
CA PHE A 28 -13.69 -6.40 -22.67
C PHE A 28 -12.68 -5.31 -23.00
N SER A 29 -12.81 -4.73 -24.19
CA SER A 29 -11.94 -3.66 -24.70
C SER A 29 -12.76 -2.47 -25.24
N PRO A 30 -13.55 -1.79 -24.39
CA PRO A 30 -14.21 -0.56 -24.79
C PRO A 30 -13.17 0.54 -25.02
N ALA A 31 -13.48 1.50 -25.91
CA ALA A 31 -12.65 2.69 -26.08
C ALA A 31 -12.54 3.45 -24.74
N ILE A 32 -11.38 4.08 -24.48
CA ILE A 32 -11.08 4.78 -23.22
C ILE A 32 -12.19 5.78 -22.84
N GLU A 33 -12.78 6.44 -23.83
CA GLU A 33 -13.88 7.40 -23.66
C GLU A 33 -15.17 6.75 -23.12
N THR A 34 -15.43 5.51 -23.53
CA THR A 34 -16.63 4.74 -23.15
C THR A 34 -16.41 3.82 -21.96
N LEU A 35 -15.15 3.58 -21.59
CA LEU A 35 -14.76 2.68 -20.50
C LEU A 35 -15.47 3.00 -19.17
N PRO A 36 -15.58 4.26 -18.69
CA PRO A 36 -16.23 4.54 -17.41
C PRO A 36 -17.71 4.14 -17.42
N MET A 37 -18.42 4.47 -18.49
CA MET A 37 -19.83 4.15 -18.64
C MET A 37 -20.06 2.65 -18.83
N ALA A 38 -19.16 1.98 -19.56
CA ALA A 38 -19.19 0.52 -19.73
C ALA A 38 -18.97 -0.23 -18.41
N LEU A 39 -18.06 0.25 -17.56
CA LEU A 39 -17.83 -0.30 -16.23
C LEU A 39 -19.03 -0.08 -15.31
N LEU A 40 -19.58 1.14 -15.26
CA LEU A 40 -20.74 1.47 -14.41
C LEU A 40 -22.00 0.67 -14.76
N ARG A 41 -22.14 0.24 -16.02
CA ARG A 41 -23.24 -0.62 -16.47
C ARG A 41 -23.00 -2.11 -16.24
N SER A 42 -21.80 -2.50 -15.83
CA SER A 42 -21.46 -3.91 -15.64
C SER A 42 -21.91 -4.40 -14.26
N ASP A 43 -22.66 -5.50 -14.23
CA ASP A 43 -23.03 -6.18 -12.98
C ASP A 43 -21.80 -6.72 -12.22
N GLN A 44 -20.66 -6.84 -12.89
CA GLN A 44 -19.41 -7.33 -12.32
C GLN A 44 -18.60 -6.25 -11.62
N LEU A 45 -18.97 -4.97 -11.75
CA LEU A 45 -18.22 -3.86 -11.16
C LEU A 45 -18.12 -3.97 -9.64
N LEU A 46 -19.24 -4.20 -8.95
CA LEU A 46 -19.23 -4.24 -7.48
C LEU A 46 -18.45 -5.44 -6.93
N PRO A 47 -18.66 -6.69 -7.42
CA PRO A 47 -17.81 -7.82 -7.07
C PRO A 47 -16.31 -7.57 -7.34
N PHE A 48 -15.98 -6.98 -8.49
CA PHE A 48 -14.61 -6.62 -8.85
C PHE A 48 -13.99 -5.63 -7.86
N LEU A 49 -14.72 -4.58 -7.48
CA LEU A 49 -14.24 -3.59 -6.51
C LEU A 49 -14.00 -4.20 -5.13
N ILE A 50 -14.92 -5.04 -4.64
CA ILE A 50 -14.78 -5.70 -3.34
C ILE A 50 -13.57 -6.63 -3.31
N VAL A 51 -13.46 -7.52 -4.30
CA VAL A 51 -12.36 -8.50 -4.36
C VAL A 51 -11.03 -7.80 -4.62
N GLY A 52 -10.99 -6.84 -5.55
CA GLY A 52 -9.81 -6.04 -5.86
C GLY A 52 -9.32 -5.24 -4.66
N THR A 53 -10.24 -4.62 -3.90
CA THR A 53 -9.89 -3.90 -2.67
C THR A 53 -9.37 -4.85 -1.60
N GLY A 54 -9.95 -6.05 -1.46
CA GLY A 54 -9.46 -7.07 -0.53
C GLY A 54 -8.03 -7.53 -0.84
N PHE A 55 -7.72 -7.83 -2.10
CA PHE A 55 -6.36 -8.16 -2.53
C PHE A 55 -5.40 -6.99 -2.33
N GLY A 56 -5.82 -5.77 -2.68
CA GLY A 56 -5.05 -4.55 -2.46
C GLY A 56 -4.74 -4.33 -0.99
N PHE A 57 -5.72 -4.52 -0.11
CA PHE A 57 -5.56 -4.41 1.34
C PHE A 57 -4.54 -5.43 1.87
N ALA A 58 -4.64 -6.69 1.45
CA ALA A 58 -3.68 -7.72 1.85
C ALA A 58 -2.24 -7.37 1.42
N LEU A 59 -2.06 -6.92 0.17
CA LEU A 59 -0.76 -6.47 -0.34
C LEU A 59 -0.25 -5.23 0.37
N ALA A 60 -1.12 -4.27 0.70
CA ALA A 60 -0.78 -3.08 1.46
C ALA A 60 -0.30 -3.44 2.87
N CYS A 61 -0.95 -4.38 3.55
CA CYS A 61 -0.51 -4.89 4.85
C CYS A 61 0.90 -5.50 4.77
N VAL A 62 1.18 -6.30 3.73
CA VAL A 62 2.52 -6.87 3.50
C VAL A 62 3.54 -5.78 3.22
N ALA A 63 3.24 -4.84 2.33
CA ALA A 63 4.12 -3.72 2.00
C ALA A 63 4.45 -2.87 3.23
N PHE A 64 3.44 -2.56 4.04
CA PHE A 64 3.58 -1.80 5.28
C PHE A 64 4.47 -2.55 6.27
N ALA A 65 4.15 -3.82 6.56
CA ALA A 65 4.91 -4.64 7.50
C ALA A 65 6.38 -4.81 7.08
N MET A 66 6.65 -4.86 5.77
CA MET A 66 8.00 -4.94 5.22
C MET A 66 8.80 -3.64 5.36
N SER A 67 8.15 -2.47 5.36
CA SER A 67 8.82 -1.19 5.10
C SER A 67 8.79 -0.20 6.25
N VAL A 68 7.75 -0.22 7.10
CA VAL A 68 7.47 0.82 8.12
C VAL A 68 8.68 1.12 9.02
N VAL A 69 9.41 0.08 9.42
CA VAL A 69 10.59 0.18 10.27
C VAL A 69 11.88 -0.10 9.49
N ALA A 70 11.81 -0.89 8.41
CA ALA A 70 13.00 -1.28 7.65
C ALA A 70 13.71 -0.10 7.00
N ILE A 71 12.97 0.86 6.43
CA ILE A 71 13.55 2.04 5.76
C ILE A 71 14.36 2.89 6.75
N PRO A 72 13.80 3.37 7.88
CA PRO A 72 14.58 4.15 8.83
C PRO A 72 15.72 3.34 9.46
N MET A 73 15.52 2.03 9.68
CA MET A 73 16.56 1.17 10.27
C MET A 73 17.80 1.01 9.40
N ILE A 74 17.64 0.90 8.08
CA ILE A 74 18.77 0.82 7.13
C ILE A 74 19.51 2.17 7.01
N VAL A 75 18.80 3.28 7.26
CA VAL A 75 19.42 4.61 7.25
C VAL A 75 20.15 4.90 8.58
N ASP A 76 19.59 4.47 9.71
CA ASP A 76 20.15 4.68 11.04
C ASP A 76 21.29 3.70 11.38
N ARG A 77 21.26 2.48 10.83
CA ARG A 77 22.17 1.38 11.19
C ARG A 77 22.77 0.71 9.96
N ASP A 78 24.01 0.24 10.09
CA ASP A 78 24.70 -0.53 9.07
C ASP A 78 24.29 -2.01 9.12
N ILE A 79 23.13 -2.31 8.53
CA ILE A 79 22.53 -3.65 8.51
C ILE A 79 22.07 -4.05 7.11
N SER A 80 21.90 -5.35 6.91
CA SER A 80 21.39 -5.86 5.64
C SER A 80 19.90 -5.55 5.44
N VAL A 81 19.50 -5.40 4.17
CA VAL A 81 18.10 -5.21 3.75
C VAL A 81 17.18 -6.32 4.27
N VAL A 82 17.65 -7.57 4.23
CA VAL A 82 16.86 -8.74 4.65
C VAL A 82 16.61 -8.69 6.15
N GLU A 83 17.64 -8.40 6.94
CA GLU A 83 17.55 -8.26 8.39
C GLU A 83 16.59 -7.14 8.80
N ALA A 84 16.63 -6.00 8.11
CA ALA A 84 15.71 -4.89 8.34
C ALA A 84 14.25 -5.27 8.08
N ILE A 85 13.97 -6.00 6.98
CA ILE A 85 12.61 -6.47 6.65
C ILE A 85 12.11 -7.45 7.71
N VAL A 86 12.93 -8.43 8.11
CA VAL A 86 12.57 -9.41 9.14
C VAL A 86 12.27 -8.72 10.46
N THR A 87 13.09 -7.74 10.84
CA THR A 87 12.86 -6.92 12.03
C THR A 87 11.54 -6.14 11.91
N SER A 88 11.28 -5.52 10.77
CA SER A 88 10.05 -4.76 10.52
C SER A 88 8.80 -5.63 10.66
N PHE A 89 8.80 -6.86 10.11
CA PHE A 89 7.71 -7.81 10.32
C PHE A 89 7.52 -8.16 11.78
N ARG A 90 8.62 -8.48 12.49
CA ARG A 90 8.57 -8.85 13.91
C ARG A 90 8.00 -7.72 14.76
N VAL A 91 8.47 -6.49 14.56
CA VAL A 91 7.98 -5.30 15.26
C VAL A 91 6.49 -5.07 14.96
N THR A 92 6.10 -5.23 13.69
CA THR A 92 4.71 -5.07 13.26
C THR A 92 3.78 -6.06 13.96
N LEU A 93 4.18 -7.33 14.06
CA LEU A 93 3.38 -8.39 14.68
C LEU A 93 3.34 -8.28 16.21
N LEU A 94 4.47 -7.94 16.85
CA LEU A 94 4.52 -7.76 18.30
C LEU A 94 3.69 -6.56 18.77
N ASN A 95 3.60 -5.51 17.95
CA ASN A 95 2.88 -4.28 18.26
C ASN A 95 1.66 -4.06 17.35
N TRP A 96 0.98 -5.14 16.97
CA TRP A 96 -0.04 -5.12 15.91
C TRP A 96 -1.14 -4.05 16.11
N ARG A 97 -1.53 -3.76 17.36
CA ARG A 97 -2.55 -2.75 17.68
C ARG A 97 -2.08 -1.33 17.35
N ALA A 98 -0.88 -0.99 17.82
CA ALA A 98 -0.28 0.32 17.55
C ALA A 98 0.03 0.49 16.07
N MET A 99 0.49 -0.58 15.42
CA MET A 99 0.84 -0.59 14.01
C MET A 99 -0.39 -0.54 13.09
N ALA A 100 -1.49 -1.19 13.46
CA ALA A 100 -2.77 -1.06 12.77
C ALA A 100 -3.35 0.36 12.90
N LEU A 101 -3.26 0.96 14.10
CA LEU A 101 -3.65 2.36 14.30
C LEU A 101 -2.79 3.29 13.42
N TRP A 102 -1.48 3.08 13.40
CA TRP A 102 -0.56 3.87 12.60
C TRP A 102 -0.86 3.76 11.09
N ALA A 103 -1.03 2.54 10.58
CA ALA A 103 -1.44 2.30 9.20
C ALA A 103 -2.78 2.98 8.88
N GLY A 104 -3.76 2.90 9.78
CA GLY A 104 -5.05 3.58 9.64
C GLY A 104 -4.92 5.10 9.57
N LEU A 105 -4.08 5.71 10.41
CA LEU A 105 -3.81 7.14 10.37
C LEU A 105 -3.17 7.56 9.04
N ILE A 106 -2.21 6.78 8.52
CA ILE A 106 -1.61 7.03 7.21
C ILE A 106 -2.69 7.02 6.12
N VAL A 107 -3.59 6.03 6.13
CA VAL A 107 -4.71 5.95 5.17
C VAL A 107 -5.59 7.19 5.25
N VAL A 108 -6.00 7.59 6.46
CA VAL A 108 -6.88 8.77 6.65
C VAL A 108 -6.20 10.06 6.23
N PHE A 109 -4.96 10.31 6.64
CA PHE A 109 -4.23 11.51 6.23
C PHE A 109 -3.98 11.55 4.73
N THR A 110 -3.63 10.41 4.12
CA THR A 110 -3.43 10.32 2.68
C THR A 110 -4.74 10.59 1.94
N ALA A 111 -5.85 9.98 2.37
CA ALA A 111 -7.16 10.20 1.77
C ALA A 111 -7.59 11.67 1.83
N MET A 112 -7.41 12.34 2.98
CA MET A 112 -7.68 13.77 3.12
C MET A 112 -6.77 14.63 2.24
N ALA A 113 -5.50 14.25 2.10
CA ALA A 113 -4.53 14.95 1.26
C ALA A 113 -4.81 14.83 -0.26
N LEU A 114 -5.56 13.81 -0.68
CA LEU A 114 -5.99 13.64 -2.07
C LEU A 114 -7.12 14.61 -2.45
N VAL A 115 -7.98 15.00 -1.51
CA VAL A 115 -9.14 15.90 -1.72
C VAL A 115 -8.77 17.20 -2.45
N PRO A 116 -7.73 17.96 -2.06
CA PRO A 116 -7.33 19.18 -2.76
C PRO A 116 -6.48 18.89 -4.02
N PHE A 117 -6.91 17.95 -4.86
CA PHE A 117 -6.20 17.53 -6.07
C PHE A 117 -4.73 17.17 -5.79
N PHE A 118 -4.50 16.28 -4.82
CA PHE A 118 -3.16 15.79 -4.43
C PHE A 118 -2.21 16.83 -3.81
N LEU A 119 -2.57 18.12 -3.76
CA LEU A 119 -1.71 19.18 -3.19
C LEU A 119 -1.38 18.95 -1.71
N GLY A 120 -2.30 18.34 -0.96
CA GLY A 120 -2.11 18.02 0.45
C GLY A 120 -0.97 17.01 0.69
N LEU A 121 -0.59 16.22 -0.32
CA LEU A 121 0.49 15.24 -0.18
C LEU A 121 1.84 15.91 0.04
N ALA A 122 2.04 17.14 -0.44
CA ALA A 122 3.26 17.91 -0.19
C ALA A 122 3.51 18.13 1.32
N LEU A 123 2.44 18.19 2.12
CA LEU A 123 2.52 18.34 3.57
C LEU A 123 2.46 16.98 4.30
N VAL A 124 1.56 16.09 3.86
CA VAL A 124 1.36 14.80 4.53
C VAL A 124 2.55 13.88 4.37
N LEU A 125 3.22 13.85 3.21
CA LEU A 125 4.35 12.93 3.00
C LEU A 125 5.53 13.23 3.95
N PRO A 126 6.02 14.49 4.09
CA PRO A 126 7.04 14.81 5.08
C PRO A 126 6.59 14.52 6.52
N LEU A 127 5.33 14.86 6.85
CA LEU A 127 4.78 14.66 8.20
C LEU A 127 4.74 13.17 8.58
N VAL A 128 4.22 12.32 7.69
CA VAL A 128 4.17 10.86 7.88
C VAL A 128 5.58 10.28 7.97
N GLY A 129 6.52 10.76 7.15
CA GLY A 129 7.92 10.33 7.21
C GLY A 129 8.55 10.64 8.56
N HIS A 130 8.39 11.87 9.05
CA HIS A 130 8.91 12.28 10.35
C HIS A 130 8.25 11.50 11.50
N ALA A 131 6.93 11.33 11.49
CA ALA A 131 6.23 10.54 12.50
C ALA A 131 6.62 9.06 12.47
N THR A 132 6.87 8.48 11.29
CA THR A 132 7.36 7.10 11.15
C THR A 132 8.78 6.96 11.73
N TRP A 133 9.62 8.00 11.61
CA TRP A 133 10.94 8.02 12.26
C TRP A 133 10.82 7.98 13.78
N HIS A 134 9.87 8.72 14.37
CA HIS A 134 9.61 8.65 15.82
C HIS A 134 9.09 7.28 16.24
N ALA A 135 8.11 6.73 15.49
CA ALA A 135 7.62 5.38 15.75
C ALA A 135 8.74 4.32 15.66
N TYR A 136 9.67 4.46 14.70
CA TYR A 136 10.85 3.61 14.60
C TYR A 136 11.72 3.68 15.86
N ARG A 137 12.02 4.90 16.33
CA ARG A 137 12.85 5.10 17.52
C ARG A 137 12.21 4.49 18.76
N ASP A 138 10.90 4.65 18.94
CA ASP A 138 10.22 4.15 20.13
C ASP A 138 10.07 2.61 20.15
N LEU A 139 10.08 1.96 18.98
CA LEU A 139 9.83 0.53 18.85
C LEU A 139 11.09 -0.33 18.72
N VAL A 140 12.20 0.23 18.22
CA VAL A 140 13.40 -0.53 17.86
C VAL A 140 14.68 -0.04 18.55
N ARG A 141 14.73 1.23 18.92
CA ARG A 141 15.89 1.80 19.61
C ARG A 141 15.72 1.70 21.12
#